data_AF-A0A0C3KWJ4-F1
#
_entry.id   AF-A0A0C3KWJ4-F1
#
_cell.length_a   1.000
_cell.length_b   1.000
_cell.length_c   1.000
_cell.angle_alpha   90.00
_cell.angle_beta   90.00
_cell.angle_gamma   90.00
#
_symmetry.space_group_name_H-M   'P 1'
#
loop_
_entity.id
_entity.type
_entity.pdbx_description
1 polymer ?
#
loop_
_entity_poly.entity_id
_entity_poly.type
_entity_poly.pdbx_seq_one_letter_code
_entity_poly.pdbx_strand_id
1 'polypeptide(L)'
;MVENPFMFLPFNGGPRICIGQQFAYNEASFVMVRLMQLFDRFTLAQKEAAPASALPPASWKTSNGRKPIEEVWPKNAITIYSKGGMWIRMHLASSS
;
A
#
# COMPACT_ATOMS: atom_id res chain seq x y z
N MET A 1 -17.59 -11.14 20.86
CA MET A 1 -17.98 -10.07 19.90
C MET A 1 -16.93 -8.99 19.99
N VAL A 2 -16.49 -8.43 18.86
CA VAL A 2 -15.52 -7.31 18.86
C VAL A 2 -16.22 -6.08 19.43
N GLU A 3 -15.58 -5.36 20.35
CA GLU A 3 -16.18 -4.23 21.08
C GLU A 3 -16.58 -3.04 20.19
N ASN A 4 -16.04 -2.96 18.97
CA ASN A 4 -16.39 -1.94 17.99
C ASN A 4 -16.50 -2.54 16.56
N PRO A 5 -17.67 -3.05 16.17
CA PRO A 5 -17.85 -3.69 14.86
C PRO A 5 -17.68 -2.73 13.66
N PHE A 6 -17.66 -1.42 13.89
CA PHE A 6 -17.55 -0.40 12.84
C PHE A 6 -16.16 0.26 12.76
N MET A 7 -15.17 -0.20 13.54
CA MET A 7 -13.81 0.35 13.46
C MET A 7 -13.06 -0.01 12.17
N PHE A 8 -13.56 -0.98 11.40
CA PHE A 8 -12.94 -1.47 10.16
C PHE A 8 -14.00 -1.65 9.06
N LEU A 9 -14.14 -0.63 8.20
CA LEU A 9 -15.16 -0.59 7.13
C LEU A 9 -14.58 -0.35 5.72
N PRO A 10 -13.55 -1.10 5.27
CA PRO A 10 -12.95 -0.89 3.95
C PRO A 10 -13.93 -1.18 2.78
N PHE A 11 -15.02 -1.89 3.03
CA PHE A 11 -16.05 -2.25 2.05
C PHE A 11 -17.45 -1.74 2.42
N ASN A 12 -17.54 -0.81 3.38
CA ASN A 12 -18.78 -0.37 4.04
C ASN A 12 -19.51 -1.52 4.76
N GLY A 13 -20.80 -1.31 5.09
CA GLY A 13 -21.66 -2.28 5.75
C GLY A 13 -23.14 -2.09 5.38
N GLY A 14 -24.00 -3.02 5.82
CA GLY A 14 -25.44 -2.99 5.54
C GLY A 14 -25.83 -3.39 4.11
N PRO A 15 -27.05 -3.07 3.64
CA PRO A 15 -27.57 -3.51 2.34
C PRO A 15 -26.80 -3.02 1.11
N ARG A 16 -25.87 -2.07 1.28
CA ARG A 16 -25.01 -1.50 0.23
C ARG A 16 -23.53 -1.80 0.46
N ILE A 17 -23.21 -2.86 1.21
CA ILE A 17 -21.86 -3.40 1.32
C ILE A 17 -21.32 -3.72 -0.09
N CYS A 18 -20.00 -3.59 -0.29
CA CYS A 18 -19.38 -3.94 -1.56
C CYS A 18 -19.72 -5.38 -1.95
N ILE A 19 -20.45 -5.54 -3.07
CA ILE A 19 -20.81 -6.86 -3.61
C ILE A 19 -19.57 -7.70 -3.98
N GLY A 20 -18.46 -7.03 -4.28
CA GLY A 20 -17.17 -7.64 -4.60
C GLY A 20 -16.27 -7.91 -3.38
N GLN A 21 -16.74 -7.74 -2.14
CA GLN A 21 -15.88 -7.86 -0.95
C GLN A 21 -15.12 -9.20 -0.91
N GLN A 22 -15.83 -10.32 -1.06
CA GLN A 22 -15.21 -11.66 -0.99
C GLN A 22 -14.25 -11.89 -2.16
N PHE A 23 -14.61 -11.40 -3.34
CA PHE A 23 -13.74 -11.45 -4.51
C PHE A 23 -12.44 -10.67 -4.27
N ALA A 24 -12.54 -9.43 -3.77
CA ALA A 24 -11.38 -8.59 -3.47
C ALA A 24 -10.45 -9.20 -2.41
N TYR A 25 -11.02 -9.82 -1.36
CA TYR A 25 -10.20 -10.54 -0.37
C TYR A 25 -9.47 -11.74 -0.98
N ASN A 26 -10.15 -12.52 -1.82
CA ASN A 26 -9.54 -13.68 -2.48
C ASN A 26 -8.44 -13.25 -3.44
N GLU A 27 -8.69 -12.24 -4.27
CA GLU A 27 -7.71 -11.71 -5.22
C GLU A 27 -6.47 -11.16 -4.52
N ALA A 28 -6.65 -10.30 -3.50
CA ALA A 28 -5.55 -9.73 -2.75
C ALA A 28 -4.73 -10.80 -2.00
N SER A 29 -5.41 -11.76 -1.37
CA SER A 29 -4.75 -12.85 -0.65
C SER A 29 -3.96 -13.75 -1.60
N PHE A 30 -4.55 -14.12 -2.74
CA PHE A 30 -3.89 -14.93 -3.75
C PHE A 30 -2.65 -14.24 -4.31
N VAL A 31 -2.78 -12.97 -4.74
CA VAL A 31 -1.64 -12.20 -5.27
C VAL A 31 -0.53 -12.07 -4.23
N MET A 32 -0.88 -11.74 -2.99
CA MET A 32 0.11 -11.59 -1.91
C MET A 32 0.87 -12.90 -1.64
N VAL A 33 0.15 -14.03 -1.52
CA VAL A 33 0.77 -15.35 -1.29
C VAL A 33 1.68 -15.74 -2.46
N ARG A 34 1.23 -15.58 -3.71
CA ARG A 34 2.06 -15.91 -4.89
C ARG A 34 3.29 -15.00 -4.99
N LEU A 35 3.15 -13.72 -4.64
CA LEU A 35 4.28 -12.79 -4.60
C LEU A 35 5.33 -13.22 -3.57
N MET A 36 4.92 -13.61 -2.36
CA MET A 36 5.83 -14.05 -1.30
C MET A 36 6.43 -15.44 -1.55
N GLN A 37 5.78 -16.29 -2.36
CA GLN A 37 6.37 -17.56 -2.81
C GLN A 37 7.49 -17.36 -3.83
N LEU A 38 7.40 -16.30 -4.64
CA LEU A 38 8.38 -16.00 -5.69
C LEU A 38 9.55 -15.15 -5.19
N PHE A 39 9.34 -14.32 -4.16
CA PHE A 39 10.32 -13.36 -3.67
C PHE A 39 10.44 -13.45 -2.15
N ASP A 40 11.67 -13.48 -1.63
CA ASP A 40 11.94 -13.62 -0.19
C ASP A 40 12.31 -12.29 0.49
N ARG A 41 12.57 -11.23 -0.28
CA ARG A 41 13.00 -9.93 0.24
C ARG A 41 12.49 -8.78 -0.59
N PHE A 42 12.00 -7.76 0.11
CA PHE A 42 11.46 -6.53 -0.45
C PHE A 42 12.12 -5.34 0.27
N THR A 43 12.71 -4.42 -0.48
CA THR A 43 13.21 -3.15 0.08
C THR A 43 12.63 -1.97 -0.69
N LEU A 44 12.37 -0.87 0.03
CA LEU A 44 11.87 0.35 -0.60
C LEU A 44 13.02 1.02 -1.36
N ALA A 45 12.84 1.24 -2.66
CA ALA A 45 13.82 1.88 -3.55
C ALA A 45 13.35 3.27 -4.00
N GLN A 46 12.45 3.90 -3.24
CA GLN A 46 11.77 5.12 -3.64
C GLN A 46 12.74 6.28 -3.91
N LYS A 47 13.75 6.48 -3.05
CA LYS A 47 14.75 7.55 -3.24
C LYS A 47 15.76 7.26 -4.36
N GLU A 48 15.98 5.98 -4.66
CA GLU A 48 16.99 5.52 -5.61
C GLU A 48 16.45 5.47 -7.05
N ALA A 49 15.22 4.98 -7.21
CA ALA A 49 14.66 4.61 -8.51
C ALA A 49 13.45 5.45 -8.95
N ALA A 50 12.72 6.09 -8.01
CA ALA A 50 11.56 6.87 -8.38
C ALA A 50 11.97 8.19 -9.07
N PRO A 51 11.19 8.69 -10.05
CA PRO A 51 11.44 10.00 -10.62
C PRO A 51 11.26 11.10 -9.55
N ALA A 52 12.01 12.19 -9.65
CA ALA A 52 11.95 13.29 -8.68
C ALA A 52 10.52 13.86 -8.49
N SER A 53 9.68 13.81 -9.53
CA SER A 53 8.28 14.25 -9.48
C SER A 53 7.36 13.37 -8.61
N ALA A 54 7.79 12.14 -8.28
CA ALA A 54 7.09 11.16 -7.46
C ALA A 54 7.49 11.21 -5.97
N LEU A 55 8.57 11.92 -5.64
CA LEU A 55 9.05 12.05 -4.28
C LEU A 55 8.23 13.08 -3.49
N PRO A 56 8.07 12.91 -2.16
CA PRO A 56 7.48 13.92 -1.31
C PRO A 56 8.17 15.28 -1.44
N PRO A 57 7.43 16.40 -1.35
CA PRO A 57 8.02 17.72 -1.34
C PRO A 57 9.05 17.88 -0.22
N ALA A 58 10.16 18.56 -0.48
CA ALA A 58 11.22 18.80 0.51
C ALA A 58 10.69 19.50 1.79
N SER A 59 9.66 20.34 1.66
CA SER A 59 8.99 21.02 2.78
C SER A 59 8.33 20.06 3.79
N TRP A 60 8.14 18.79 3.45
CA TRP A 60 7.61 17.80 4.39
C TRP A 60 8.58 17.47 5.52
N LYS A 61 9.89 17.65 5.32
CA LYS A 61 10.91 17.40 6.34
C LYS A 61 10.78 18.31 7.56
N THR A 62 10.22 19.51 7.38
CA THR A 62 9.99 20.49 8.46
C THR A 62 8.53 20.50 8.94
N SER A 63 7.68 19.61 8.41
CA SER A 63 6.27 19.52 8.82
C SER A 63 6.09 18.76 10.13
N ASN A 64 4.90 18.84 10.73
CA ASN A 64 4.54 18.04 11.90
C ASN A 64 3.89 16.70 11.51
N GLY A 65 3.86 15.75 12.45
CA GLY A 65 3.19 14.47 12.30
C GLY A 65 3.98 13.47 11.43
N ARG A 66 3.29 12.72 10.56
CA ARG A 66 3.90 11.64 9.75
C ARG A 66 4.69 12.16 8.53
N LYS A 67 4.41 13.37 8.04
CA LYS A 67 5.01 13.92 6.81
C LYS A 67 6.55 13.86 6.76
N PRO A 68 7.31 14.16 7.84
CA PRO A 68 8.78 14.14 7.80
C PRO A 68 9.40 12.76 7.53
N ILE A 69 8.73 11.69 7.97
CA ILE A 69 9.19 10.31 7.84
C ILE A 69 8.65 9.61 6.59
N GLU A 70 7.73 10.24 5.87
CA GLU A 70 7.14 9.65 4.68
C GLU A 70 8.14 9.62 3.52
N GLU A 71 8.24 8.46 2.86
CA GLU A 71 9.10 8.28 1.69
C GLU A 71 8.32 8.26 0.38
N VAL A 72 7.05 7.85 0.42
CA VAL A 72 6.14 7.90 -0.75
C VAL A 72 5.30 9.18 -0.73
N TRP A 73 4.71 9.58 -1.85
CA TRP A 73 3.79 10.74 -1.85
C TRP A 73 2.33 10.30 -1.96
N PRO A 74 1.62 10.13 -0.83
CA PRO A 74 0.19 9.82 -0.85
C PRO A 74 -0.62 10.89 -1.57
N LYS A 75 -1.47 10.44 -2.47
CA LYS A 75 -2.50 11.22 -3.15
C LYS A 75 -3.83 10.48 -3.03
N ASN A 76 -4.90 11.23 -3.23
CA ASN A 76 -6.24 10.68 -3.35
C ASN A 76 -6.84 11.12 -4.68
N ALA A 77 -7.59 10.22 -5.28
CA ALA A 77 -8.54 10.50 -6.35
C ALA A 77 -9.79 9.69 -6.03
N ILE A 78 -10.16 8.72 -6.87
CA ILE A 78 -11.20 7.73 -6.53
C ILE A 78 -10.70 6.77 -5.44
N THR A 79 -9.40 6.46 -5.43
CA THR A 79 -8.71 5.67 -4.40
C THR A 79 -7.49 6.42 -3.86
N ILE A 80 -6.96 5.97 -2.72
CA ILE A 80 -5.67 6.45 -2.21
C ILE A 80 -4.56 5.74 -2.99
N TYR A 81 -3.54 6.48 -3.44
CA TYR A 81 -2.42 5.93 -4.21
C TYR A 81 -1.11 6.69 -3.94
N SER A 82 0.03 6.09 -4.31
CA SER A 82 1.33 6.77 -4.30
C SER A 82 1.57 7.50 -5.62
N LYS A 83 1.83 8.80 -5.58
CA LYS A 83 2.13 9.60 -6.78
C LYS A 83 3.35 9.02 -7.50
N GLY A 84 3.21 8.69 -8.78
CA GLY A 84 4.30 8.11 -9.57
C GLY A 84 4.72 6.69 -9.15
N GLY A 85 3.88 6.00 -8.37
CA GLY A 85 4.09 4.61 -7.96
C GLY A 85 4.86 4.46 -6.64
N MET A 86 4.95 3.20 -6.21
CA MET A 86 5.82 2.77 -5.10
C MET A 86 6.92 1.90 -5.71
N TRP A 87 8.16 2.38 -5.61
CA TRP A 87 9.31 1.74 -6.22
C TRP A 87 9.96 0.81 -5.20
N ILE A 88 10.03 -0.47 -5.55
CA ILE A 88 10.54 -1.53 -4.68
C ILE A 88 11.62 -2.31 -5.40
N ARG A 89 12.59 -2.80 -4.63
CA ARG A 89 13.53 -3.83 -5.06
C ARG A 89 13.06 -5.15 -4.49
N MET A 90 12.94 -6.14 -5.36
CA MET A 90 12.48 -7.48 -5.03
C MET A 90 13.60 -8.48 -5.32
N HIS A 91 13.82 -9.42 -4.41
CA HIS A 91 14.80 -10.49 -4.58
C HIS A 91 14.07 -11.82 -4.73
N LEU A 92 14.42 -12.57 -5.78
CA LEU A 92 13.84 -13.88 -6.02
C LEU A 92 14.17 -14.80 -4.85
N ALA A 93 13.17 -15.57 -4.42
CA ALA A 93 13.37 -16.60 -3.42
C ALA A 93 14.40 -17.62 -3.94
N SER A 94 15.37 -17.95 -3.10
CA SER A 94 16.33 -19.01 -3.43
C SER A 94 15.58 -20.34 -3.58
N SER A 95 15.85 -21.10 -4.63
CA SER A 95 15.32 -22.46 -4.76
C SER A 95 15.83 -23.28 -3.59
N SER A 96 14.95 -23.66 -2.67
CA SER A 96 15.23 -24.67 -1.65
C SER A 96 15.25 -26.06 -2.27
#